data_AF-A0A1V2IBX0-F1
#
_entry.id   AF-A0A1V2IBX0-F1
#
_cell.length_a   1.000
_cell.length_b   1.000
_cell.length_c   1.000
_cell.angle_alpha   90.00
_cell.angle_beta   90.00
_cell.angle_gamma   90.00
#
_symmetry.space_group_name_H-M   'P 1'
#
loop_
_entity.id
_entity.type
_entity.pdbx_description
1 polymer ?
#
loop_
_entity_poly.entity_id
_entity_poly.type
_entity_poly.pdbx_seq_one_letter_code
_entity_poly.pdbx_strand_id
1 'polypeptide(L)'
;MSSLDAGGAGPREALDWARRGLAEHGTRPSAGALRDACVELLVRFDDGAAAVAERQAEFERHPTLDTFRALVETGARVGRSGLADWAVDTLRARVARQPAAAATLVRVLLAEGRPAEAWQIGNAHVDVLTPSLLTELLEARRAEGHPGDVIGHYERLVETHLHADSYDKHRYQKAQALLPPLRAAYERHGDPDAFATYLQKLRAGNRRRPAFLRVLDAAGF
;
A
#
# COMPACT_ATOMS: atom_id res chain seq x y z
N MET A 1 -44.65 -17.62 36.28
CA MET A 1 -44.83 -16.19 36.02
C MET A 1 -43.53 -15.51 36.39
N SER A 2 -42.54 -15.52 35.49
CA SER A 2 -42.35 -14.51 34.43
C SER A 2 -42.01 -13.15 35.05
N SER A 3 -40.91 -12.46 34.75
CA SER A 3 -39.94 -12.57 33.66
C SER A 3 -38.64 -11.93 34.15
N LEU A 4 -37.50 -12.52 33.78
CA LEU A 4 -36.20 -11.86 33.88
C LEU A 4 -36.18 -10.69 32.88
N ASP A 5 -35.88 -9.49 33.39
CA ASP A 5 -35.58 -8.30 32.59
C ASP A 5 -34.33 -8.55 31.75
N ALA A 6 -34.51 -8.69 30.44
CA ALA A 6 -33.42 -8.64 29.47
C ALA A 6 -33.05 -7.17 29.23
N GLY A 7 -32.13 -6.65 30.05
CA GLY A 7 -31.58 -5.30 29.94
C GLY A 7 -30.68 -5.11 28.72
N GLY A 8 -31.27 -4.97 27.54
CA GLY A 8 -30.58 -4.47 26.34
C GLY A 8 -30.78 -2.96 26.22
N ALA A 9 -29.71 -2.19 26.37
CA ALA A 9 -29.70 -0.76 26.03
C ALA A 9 -30.25 -0.55 24.62
N GLY A 10 -31.17 0.41 24.44
CA GLY A 10 -31.81 0.66 23.15
C GLY A 10 -30.78 1.09 22.09
N PRO A 11 -31.04 0.89 20.78
CA PRO A 11 -30.07 1.22 19.72
C PRO A 11 -29.50 2.65 19.75
N ARG A 12 -30.26 3.64 20.27
CA ARG A 12 -29.78 5.03 20.44
C ARG A 12 -28.82 5.18 21.62
N GLU A 13 -29.12 4.53 22.73
CA GLU A 13 -28.23 4.51 23.89
C GLU A 13 -26.90 3.81 23.55
N ALA A 14 -26.95 2.75 22.73
CA ALA A 14 -25.75 2.11 22.20
C ALA A 14 -24.88 3.05 21.36
N LEU A 15 -25.49 3.96 20.58
CA LEU A 15 -24.76 4.97 19.81
C LEU A 15 -24.08 5.99 20.72
N ASP A 16 -24.77 6.45 21.77
CA ASP A 16 -24.20 7.38 22.74
C ASP A 16 -23.01 6.76 23.49
N TRP A 17 -23.14 5.49 23.88
CA TRP A 17 -22.04 4.72 24.46
C TRP A 17 -20.86 4.56 23.48
N ALA A 18 -21.14 4.26 22.21
CA ALA A 18 -20.10 4.12 21.21
C ALA A 18 -19.34 5.44 20.98
N ARG A 19 -20.06 6.55 20.84
CA ARG A 19 -19.46 7.89 20.72
C ARG A 19 -18.61 8.25 21.93
N ARG A 20 -19.11 7.98 23.13
CA ARG A 20 -18.35 8.22 24.37
C ARG A 20 -17.08 7.37 24.43
N GLY A 21 -17.16 6.09 24.10
CA GLY A 21 -16.00 5.21 24.05
C GLY A 21 -14.97 5.66 23.00
N LEU A 22 -15.42 6.17 21.85
CA LEU A 22 -14.53 6.75 20.83
C LEU A 22 -13.91 8.08 21.28
N ALA A 23 -14.62 8.90 22.03
CA ALA A 23 -14.06 10.13 22.60
C ALA A 23 -12.97 9.82 23.64
N GLU A 24 -13.18 8.80 24.48
CA GLU A 24 -12.25 8.43 25.55
C GLU A 24 -11.06 7.59 25.06
N HIS A 25 -11.28 6.75 24.04
CA HIS A 25 -10.32 5.71 23.63
C HIS A 25 -10.11 5.59 22.12
N GLY A 26 -10.64 6.51 21.31
CA GLY A 26 -10.68 6.39 19.85
C GLY A 26 -9.33 6.44 19.14
N THR A 27 -8.23 6.70 19.85
CA THR A 27 -6.84 6.65 19.36
C THR A 27 -6.19 5.27 19.56
N ARG A 28 -6.82 4.36 20.31
CA ARG A 28 -6.30 3.02 20.54
C ARG A 28 -6.49 2.14 19.30
N PRO A 29 -5.55 1.24 18.98
CA PRO A 29 -5.70 0.30 17.86
C PRO A 29 -6.96 -0.57 17.92
N SER A 30 -7.46 -0.86 19.13
CA SER A 30 -8.68 -1.65 19.35
C SER A 30 -9.98 -0.90 19.10
N ALA A 31 -9.95 0.41 18.85
CA ALA A 31 -11.14 1.21 18.64
C ALA A 31 -11.83 0.98 17.28
N GLY A 32 -11.21 0.21 16.37
CA GLY A 32 -11.76 -0.08 15.04
C GLY A 32 -13.15 -0.70 15.08
N ALA A 33 -13.31 -1.82 15.81
CA ALA A 33 -14.59 -2.50 15.94
C ALA A 33 -15.68 -1.62 16.59
N LEU A 34 -15.30 -0.78 17.55
CA LEU A 34 -16.22 0.17 18.18
C LEU A 34 -16.68 1.24 17.18
N ARG A 35 -15.77 1.69 16.31
CA ARG A 35 -16.08 2.66 15.26
C ARG A 35 -16.96 2.06 14.17
N ASP A 36 -16.69 0.83 13.76
CA ASP A 36 -17.55 0.10 12.82
C ASP A 36 -18.97 -0.01 13.37
N ALA A 37 -19.12 -0.41 14.64
CA ALA A 37 -20.43 -0.45 15.30
C ALA A 37 -21.11 0.93 15.38
N CYS A 38 -20.35 2.00 15.66
CA CYS A 38 -20.86 3.37 15.66
C CYS A 38 -21.39 3.77 14.27
N VAL A 39 -20.60 3.52 13.22
CA VAL A 39 -20.95 3.83 11.83
C VAL A 39 -22.19 3.03 11.39
N GLU A 40 -22.28 1.75 11.73
CA GLU A 40 -23.48 0.93 11.44
C GLU A 40 -24.74 1.50 12.09
N LEU A 41 -24.65 1.94 13.35
CA LEU A 41 -25.77 2.57 14.05
C LEU A 41 -26.17 3.89 13.39
N LEU A 42 -25.21 4.72 12.99
CA LEU A 42 -25.48 5.99 12.30
C LEU A 42 -26.18 5.76 10.96
N VAL A 43 -25.70 4.81 10.16
CA VAL A 43 -26.35 4.43 8.90
C VAL A 43 -27.76 3.90 9.16
N ARG A 44 -27.97 3.06 10.19
CA ARG A 44 -29.29 2.55 10.56
C ARG A 44 -30.27 3.65 10.97
N PHE A 45 -29.77 4.74 11.53
CA PHE A 45 -30.57 5.90 11.92
C PHE A 45 -30.71 6.96 10.82
N ASP A 46 -30.30 6.64 9.59
CA ASP A 46 -30.33 7.56 8.44
C ASP A 46 -29.45 8.82 8.63
N ASP A 47 -28.47 8.74 9.53
CA ASP A 47 -27.48 9.81 9.77
C ASP A 47 -26.19 9.51 8.98
N GLY A 48 -26.33 9.39 7.66
CA GLY A 48 -25.22 9.08 6.76
C GLY A 48 -24.12 10.15 6.75
N ALA A 49 -24.49 11.41 7.03
CA ALA A 49 -23.53 12.50 7.14
C ALA A 49 -22.59 12.31 8.34
N ALA A 50 -23.13 11.98 9.52
CA ALA A 50 -22.29 11.68 10.68
C ALA A 50 -21.46 10.40 10.48
N ALA A 51 -22.03 9.37 9.82
CA ALA A 51 -21.30 8.14 9.51
C ALA A 51 -20.04 8.43 8.66
N VAL A 52 -20.17 9.27 7.63
CA VAL A 52 -19.05 9.70 6.79
C VAL A 52 -18.06 10.55 7.59
N ALA A 53 -18.54 11.48 8.43
CA ALA A 53 -17.66 12.33 9.24
C ALA A 53 -16.77 11.51 10.20
N GLU A 54 -17.31 10.45 10.81
CA GLU A 54 -16.53 9.52 11.65
C GLU A 54 -15.40 8.83 10.86
N ARG A 55 -15.68 8.38 9.63
CA ARG A 55 -14.69 7.75 8.75
C ARG A 55 -13.64 8.74 8.25
N GLN A 56 -14.04 9.97 7.93
CA GLN A 56 -13.09 11.03 7.55
C GLN A 56 -12.13 11.33 8.70
N ALA A 57 -12.67 11.51 9.92
CA ALA A 57 -11.86 11.76 11.10
C ALA A 57 -10.94 10.59 11.46
N GLU A 58 -11.37 9.34 11.22
CA GLU A 58 -10.51 8.16 11.32
C GLU A 58 -9.35 8.20 10.31
N PHE A 59 -9.67 8.43 9.04
CA PHE A 59 -8.69 8.45 7.96
C PHE A 59 -7.64 9.56 8.14
N GLU A 60 -8.05 10.77 8.54
CA GLU A 60 -7.12 11.87 8.81
C GLU A 60 -6.11 11.53 9.93
N ARG A 61 -6.59 10.89 10.99
CA ARG A 61 -5.75 10.48 12.13
C ARG A 61 -4.81 9.35 11.76
N HIS A 62 -5.33 8.33 11.09
CA HIS A 62 -4.58 7.12 10.75
C HIS A 62 -4.83 6.72 9.29
N PRO A 63 -4.16 7.39 8.34
CA PRO A 63 -4.37 7.12 6.93
C PRO A 63 -3.69 5.79 6.58
N THR A 64 -4.51 4.79 6.25
CA THR A 64 -4.10 3.49 5.75
C THR A 64 -5.01 3.11 4.60
N LEU A 65 -4.65 2.04 3.88
CA LEU A 65 -5.51 1.51 2.82
C LEU A 65 -6.86 1.00 3.38
N ASP A 66 -6.86 0.49 4.61
CA ASP A 66 -8.08 -0.04 5.24
C ASP A 66 -9.02 1.09 5.67
N THR A 67 -8.51 2.15 6.29
CA THR A 67 -9.34 3.32 6.65
C THR A 67 -9.84 4.07 5.42
N PHE A 68 -9.07 4.08 4.33
CA PHE A 68 -9.51 4.55 3.02
C PHE A 68 -10.69 3.72 2.47
N ARG A 69 -10.56 2.39 2.42
CA ARG A 69 -11.62 1.50 1.93
C ARG A 69 -12.89 1.64 2.74
N ALA A 70 -12.79 1.65 4.06
CA ALA A 70 -13.92 1.82 4.96
C ALA A 70 -14.64 3.16 4.73
N LEU A 71 -13.90 4.24 4.45
CA LEU A 71 -14.47 5.55 4.10
C LEU A 71 -15.24 5.49 2.78
N VAL A 72 -14.63 4.96 1.71
CA VAL A 72 -15.26 4.88 0.38
C VAL A 72 -16.49 3.98 0.41
N GLU A 73 -16.42 2.84 1.09
CA GLU A 73 -17.54 1.91 1.26
C GLU A 73 -18.70 2.57 2.04
N THR A 74 -18.40 3.26 3.14
CA THR A 74 -19.42 3.99 3.91
C THR A 74 -20.08 5.06 3.04
N GLY A 75 -19.29 5.80 2.26
CA GLY A 75 -19.81 6.78 1.31
C GLY A 75 -20.75 6.17 0.28
N ALA A 76 -20.34 5.06 -0.36
CA ALA A 76 -21.16 4.36 -1.34
C ALA A 76 -22.51 3.91 -0.74
N ARG A 77 -22.50 3.39 0.49
CA ARG A 77 -23.71 2.93 1.19
C ARG A 77 -24.71 4.05 1.47
N VAL A 78 -24.24 5.26 1.73
CA VAL A 78 -25.09 6.43 2.03
C VAL A 78 -25.27 7.37 0.83
N GLY A 79 -24.84 6.95 -0.37
CA GLY A 79 -24.96 7.75 -1.59
C GLY A 79 -24.04 8.98 -1.65
N ARG A 80 -22.97 9.02 -0.86
CA ARG A 80 -21.98 10.10 -0.85
C ARG A 80 -20.82 9.79 -1.81
N SER A 81 -20.71 10.56 -2.88
CA SER A 81 -19.60 10.51 -3.84
C SER A 81 -18.44 11.45 -3.46
N GLY A 82 -17.30 11.28 -4.13
CA GLY A 82 -16.13 12.18 -4.03
C GLY A 82 -15.20 11.94 -2.83
N LEU A 83 -15.47 10.94 -2.00
CA LEU A 83 -14.64 10.62 -0.83
C LEU A 83 -13.26 10.07 -1.21
N ALA A 84 -13.16 9.33 -2.33
CA ALA A 84 -11.89 8.83 -2.82
C ALA A 84 -10.93 9.98 -3.18
N ASP A 85 -11.40 10.96 -3.97
CA ASP A 85 -10.60 12.13 -4.35
C ASP A 85 -10.24 12.99 -3.14
N TRP A 86 -11.19 13.22 -2.23
CA TRP A 86 -10.91 13.93 -0.98
C TRP A 86 -9.80 13.25 -0.16
N ALA A 87 -9.82 11.92 -0.06
CA ALA A 87 -8.81 11.17 0.67
C ALA A 87 -7.44 11.23 -0.02
N VAL A 88 -7.40 11.17 -1.36
CA VAL A 88 -6.19 11.35 -2.16
C VAL A 88 -5.60 12.75 -1.94
N ASP A 89 -6.41 13.81 -1.98
CA ASP A 89 -5.95 15.19 -1.76
C ASP A 89 -5.46 15.41 -0.32
N THR A 90 -6.13 14.80 0.66
CA THR A 90 -5.70 14.79 2.06
C THR A 90 -4.32 14.14 2.20
N LEU A 91 -4.09 13.01 1.53
CA LEU A 91 -2.80 12.33 1.51
C LEU A 91 -1.73 13.16 0.80
N ARG A 92 -2.02 13.81 -0.32
CA ARG A 92 -1.08 14.72 -1.01
C ARG A 92 -0.62 15.86 -0.10
N ALA A 93 -1.56 16.52 0.56
CA ALA A 93 -1.24 17.57 1.53
C ALA A 93 -0.44 17.05 2.73
N ARG A 94 -0.59 15.77 3.09
CA ARG A 94 0.24 15.12 4.10
C ARG A 94 1.64 14.79 3.60
N VAL A 95 1.80 14.26 2.38
CA VAL A 95 3.11 13.97 1.75
C VAL A 95 3.98 15.22 1.70
N ALA A 96 3.40 16.37 1.33
CA ALA A 96 4.11 17.65 1.30
C ALA A 96 4.74 18.05 2.65
N ARG A 97 4.17 17.58 3.77
CA ARG A 97 4.64 17.84 5.15
C ARG A 97 5.44 16.66 5.73
N GLN A 98 5.14 15.45 5.29
CA GLN A 98 5.64 14.19 5.82
C GLN A 98 5.87 13.22 4.64
N PRO A 99 7.07 13.23 4.03
CA PRO A 99 7.38 12.39 2.86
C PRO A 99 7.08 10.90 3.06
N ALA A 100 7.23 10.38 4.30
CA ALA A 100 6.90 9.00 4.65
C ALA A 100 5.43 8.61 4.35
N ALA A 101 4.51 9.56 4.26
CA ALA A 101 3.13 9.32 3.87
C ALA A 101 2.97 8.91 2.39
N ALA A 102 4.02 9.07 1.57
CA ALA A 102 3.98 8.74 0.15
C ALA A 102 3.70 7.25 -0.08
N ALA A 103 4.20 6.37 0.80
CA ALA A 103 3.92 4.94 0.73
C ALA A 103 2.41 4.63 0.83
N THR A 104 1.69 5.32 1.72
CA THR A 104 0.23 5.16 1.82
C THR A 104 -0.46 5.72 0.58
N LEU A 105 -0.04 6.89 0.08
CA LEU A 105 -0.61 7.50 -1.12
C LEU A 105 -0.44 6.61 -2.36
N VAL A 106 0.75 6.03 -2.57
CA VAL A 106 0.99 5.09 -3.66
C VAL A 106 0.03 3.89 -3.57
N ARG A 107 -0.15 3.29 -2.39
CA ARG A 107 -1.08 2.17 -2.20
C ARG A 107 -2.53 2.54 -2.53
N VAL A 108 -2.98 3.70 -2.09
CA VAL A 108 -4.33 4.19 -2.38
C VAL A 108 -4.50 4.44 -3.89
N LEU A 109 -3.55 5.08 -4.55
CA LEU A 109 -3.61 5.34 -5.99
C LEU A 109 -3.61 4.03 -6.81
N LEU A 110 -2.80 3.03 -6.42
CA LEU A 110 -2.83 1.72 -7.07
C LEU A 110 -4.19 1.01 -6.87
N ALA A 111 -4.75 1.05 -5.65
CA ALA A 111 -6.05 0.45 -5.35
C ALA A 111 -7.21 1.12 -6.10
N GLU A 112 -7.13 2.43 -6.34
CA GLU A 112 -8.11 3.21 -7.10
C GLU A 112 -7.90 3.13 -8.62
N GLY A 113 -6.97 2.30 -9.11
CA GLY A 113 -6.71 2.17 -10.54
C GLY A 113 -6.13 3.44 -11.17
N ARG A 114 -5.31 4.19 -10.41
CA ARG A 114 -4.60 5.42 -10.84
C ARG A 114 -3.07 5.19 -10.94
N PRO A 115 -2.60 4.21 -11.74
CA PRO A 115 -1.18 3.80 -11.77
C PRO A 115 -0.23 4.92 -12.23
N ALA A 116 -0.60 5.73 -13.21
CA ALA A 116 0.21 6.86 -13.67
C ALA A 116 0.50 7.87 -12.53
N GLU A 117 -0.49 8.18 -11.69
CA GLU A 117 -0.31 9.08 -10.54
C GLU A 117 0.50 8.40 -9.43
N ALA A 118 0.27 7.10 -9.20
CA ALA A 118 1.08 6.32 -8.27
C ALA A 118 2.55 6.34 -8.68
N TRP A 119 2.84 6.25 -9.99
CA TRP A 119 4.20 6.34 -10.53
C TRP A 119 4.85 7.68 -10.24
N GLN A 120 4.17 8.79 -10.51
CA GLN A 120 4.71 10.13 -10.25
C GLN A 120 5.12 10.30 -8.78
N ILE A 121 4.23 9.95 -7.86
CA ILE A 121 4.49 10.06 -6.42
C ILE A 121 5.58 9.08 -5.98
N GLY A 122 5.49 7.82 -6.37
CA GLY A 122 6.41 6.78 -5.93
C GLY A 122 7.82 6.97 -6.47
N ASN A 123 7.98 7.43 -7.72
CA ASN A 123 9.28 7.73 -8.29
C ASN A 123 9.94 8.95 -7.62
N ALA A 124 9.17 9.97 -7.25
CA ALA A 124 9.67 11.14 -6.51
C ALA A 124 10.07 10.82 -5.06
N HIS A 125 9.53 9.75 -4.49
CA HIS A 125 9.72 9.35 -3.10
C HIS A 125 10.16 7.89 -2.95
N VAL A 126 11.03 7.42 -3.86
CA VAL A 126 11.42 6.01 -3.95
C VAL A 126 12.08 5.49 -2.66
N ASP A 127 12.75 6.37 -1.93
CA ASP A 127 13.51 6.10 -0.71
C ASP A 127 12.63 5.72 0.49
N VAL A 128 11.36 6.14 0.52
CA VAL A 128 10.42 5.79 1.59
C VAL A 128 9.54 4.58 1.25
N LEU A 129 9.65 4.04 0.04
CA LEU A 129 8.88 2.87 -0.37
C LEU A 129 9.53 1.58 0.14
N THR A 130 8.69 0.67 0.63
CA THR A 130 9.17 -0.69 0.93
C THR A 130 9.53 -1.40 -0.38
N PRO A 131 10.50 -2.34 -0.39
CA PRO A 131 10.86 -3.07 -1.60
C PRO A 131 9.67 -3.76 -2.28
N SER A 132 8.73 -4.28 -1.49
CA SER A 132 7.49 -4.88 -1.99
C SER A 132 6.59 -3.88 -2.73
N LEU A 133 6.39 -2.69 -2.16
CA LEU A 133 5.56 -1.65 -2.77
C LEU A 133 6.23 -1.07 -4.01
N LEU A 134 7.56 -0.89 -3.99
CA LEU A 134 8.30 -0.49 -5.17
C LEU A 134 8.16 -1.54 -6.28
N THR A 135 8.26 -2.84 -5.96
CA THR A 135 8.05 -3.91 -6.94
C THR A 135 6.66 -3.84 -7.57
N GLU A 136 5.60 -3.69 -6.75
CA GLU A 136 4.22 -3.52 -7.24
C GLU A 136 4.08 -2.31 -8.17
N LEU A 137 4.72 -1.19 -7.82
CA LEU A 137 4.72 0.03 -8.63
C LEU A 137 5.44 -0.15 -9.98
N LEU A 138 6.58 -0.85 -10.00
CA LEU A 138 7.32 -1.14 -11.24
C LEU A 138 6.50 -2.07 -12.16
N GLU A 139 5.83 -3.06 -11.59
CA GLU A 139 4.94 -3.95 -12.34
C GLU A 139 3.77 -3.18 -12.96
N ALA A 140 3.12 -2.30 -12.20
CA ALA A 140 2.07 -1.43 -12.70
C ALA A 140 2.58 -0.53 -13.85
N ARG A 141 3.75 0.10 -13.68
CA ARG A 141 4.35 0.97 -14.70
C ARG A 141 4.71 0.22 -15.98
N ARG A 142 5.20 -1.01 -15.87
CA ARG A 142 5.47 -1.88 -17.02
C ARG A 142 4.18 -2.28 -17.73
N ALA A 143 3.10 -2.54 -17.00
CA ALA A 143 1.79 -2.86 -17.56
C ALA A 143 1.18 -1.67 -18.34
N GLU A 144 1.48 -0.43 -17.93
CA GLU A 144 1.12 0.79 -18.69
C GLU A 144 1.91 0.98 -19.98
N GLY A 145 2.84 0.08 -20.32
CA GLY A 145 3.64 0.17 -21.56
C GLY A 145 4.89 1.05 -21.45
N HIS A 146 5.38 1.28 -20.22
CA HIS A 146 6.61 2.04 -19.97
C HIS A 146 7.75 1.16 -19.42
N PRO A 147 8.22 0.14 -20.17
CA PRO A 147 9.23 -0.80 -19.68
C PRO A 147 10.62 -0.15 -19.49
N GLY A 148 10.95 0.92 -20.21
CA GLY A 148 12.24 1.63 -20.04
C GLY A 148 12.37 2.32 -18.68
N ASP A 149 11.27 2.90 -18.18
CA ASP A 149 11.23 3.65 -16.92
C ASP A 149 11.59 2.79 -15.69
N VAL A 150 11.41 1.48 -15.79
CA VAL A 150 11.53 0.55 -14.65
C VAL A 150 12.87 -0.17 -14.59
N ILE A 151 13.65 -0.21 -15.70
CA ILE A 151 14.90 -0.97 -15.79
C ILE A 151 15.88 -0.57 -14.67
N GLY A 152 16.22 0.71 -14.57
CA GLY A 152 17.19 1.18 -13.57
C GLY A 152 16.74 0.97 -12.12
N HIS A 153 15.43 0.93 -11.87
CA HIS A 153 14.88 0.65 -10.54
C HIS A 153 14.99 -0.83 -10.19
N TYR A 154 14.71 -1.73 -11.13
CA TYR A 154 14.94 -3.17 -10.93
C TYR A 154 16.43 -3.47 -10.68
N GLU A 155 17.33 -2.89 -11.48
CA GLU A 155 18.78 -3.06 -11.28
C GLU A 155 19.20 -2.65 -9.85
N ARG A 156 18.71 -1.50 -9.37
CA ARG A 156 18.97 -1.00 -8.01
C ARG A 156 18.39 -1.91 -6.94
N LEU A 157 17.20 -2.47 -7.15
CA LEU A 157 16.58 -3.41 -6.21
C LEU A 157 17.35 -4.73 -6.12
N VAL A 158 17.85 -5.25 -7.25
CA VAL A 158 18.74 -6.42 -7.27
C VAL A 158 19.96 -6.14 -6.39
N GLU A 159 20.66 -5.03 -6.61
CA GLU A 159 21.82 -4.66 -5.81
C GLU A 159 21.47 -4.47 -4.32
N THR A 160 20.34 -3.83 -4.03
CA THR A 160 19.86 -3.63 -2.66
C THR A 160 19.68 -4.96 -1.93
N HIS A 161 19.11 -5.97 -2.59
CA HIS A 161 19.00 -7.31 -2.02
C HIS A 161 20.37 -8.01 -1.90
N LEU A 162 21.29 -7.85 -2.85
CA LEU A 162 22.64 -8.44 -2.75
C LEU A 162 23.47 -7.87 -1.58
N HIS A 163 23.23 -6.60 -1.26
CA HIS A 163 23.88 -5.85 -0.18
C HIS A 163 23.09 -5.84 1.14
N ALA A 164 21.92 -6.48 1.17
CA ALA A 164 21.18 -6.68 2.41
C ALA A 164 21.99 -7.51 3.43
N ASP A 165 21.60 -7.37 4.71
CA ASP A 165 22.25 -8.02 5.83
C ASP A 165 22.52 -9.52 5.55
N SER A 166 23.71 -9.97 5.93
CA SER A 166 24.12 -11.37 5.89
C SER A 166 23.16 -12.33 6.60
N TYR A 167 22.40 -11.86 7.59
CA TYR A 167 21.38 -12.65 8.26
C TYR A 167 20.10 -12.86 7.41
N ASP A 168 19.87 -12.07 6.36
CA ASP A 168 18.78 -12.32 5.41
C ASP A 168 19.15 -13.51 4.50
N LYS A 169 18.74 -14.70 4.93
CA LYS A 169 18.94 -15.96 4.22
C LYS A 169 18.30 -15.97 2.82
N HIS A 170 17.34 -15.09 2.56
CA HIS A 170 16.60 -15.02 1.31
C HIS A 170 17.11 -13.94 0.36
N ARG A 171 18.15 -13.19 0.74
CA ARG A 171 18.62 -12.03 -0.03
C ARG A 171 18.97 -12.35 -1.49
N TYR A 172 19.59 -13.52 -1.74
CA TYR A 172 19.91 -13.96 -3.11
C TYR A 172 18.70 -14.43 -3.89
N GLN A 173 17.73 -15.06 -3.22
CA GLN A 173 16.46 -15.47 -3.85
C GLN A 173 15.64 -14.24 -4.23
N LYS A 174 15.57 -13.23 -3.36
CA LYS A 174 14.91 -11.95 -3.64
C LYS A 174 15.56 -11.23 -4.83
N ALA A 175 16.89 -11.16 -4.87
CA ALA A 175 17.62 -10.59 -6.00
C ALA A 175 17.34 -11.35 -7.31
N GLN A 176 17.39 -12.69 -7.29
CA GLN A 176 17.12 -13.52 -8.46
C GLN A 176 15.67 -13.39 -8.94
N ALA A 177 14.69 -13.26 -8.04
CA ALA A 177 13.28 -13.11 -8.38
C ALA A 177 12.98 -11.84 -9.20
N LEU A 178 13.87 -10.84 -9.15
CA LEU A 178 13.75 -9.60 -9.93
C LEU A 178 14.36 -9.71 -11.35
N LEU A 179 15.14 -10.75 -11.64
CA LEU A 179 15.79 -10.90 -12.96
C LEU A 179 14.82 -11.24 -14.10
N PRO A 180 13.81 -12.13 -13.94
CA PRO A 180 12.81 -12.34 -14.98
C PRO A 180 12.03 -11.07 -15.36
N PRO A 181 11.45 -10.28 -14.42
CA PRO A 181 10.75 -9.06 -14.79
C PRO A 181 11.68 -7.99 -15.38
N LEU A 182 12.96 -7.94 -14.97
CA LEU A 182 13.97 -7.07 -15.58
C LEU A 182 14.29 -7.47 -17.02
N ARG A 183 14.51 -8.77 -17.31
CA ARG A 183 14.69 -9.27 -18.68
C ARG A 183 13.51 -8.87 -19.57
N ALA A 184 12.29 -9.10 -19.10
CA ALA A 184 11.09 -8.74 -19.84
C ALA A 184 10.98 -7.23 -20.10
N ALA A 185 11.48 -6.39 -19.19
CA ALA A 185 11.54 -4.95 -19.39
C ALA A 185 12.54 -4.57 -20.50
N TYR A 186 13.75 -5.14 -20.51
CA TYR A 186 14.73 -4.94 -21.59
C TYR A 186 14.19 -5.38 -22.96
N GLU A 187 13.59 -6.57 -23.03
CA GLU A 187 13.02 -7.11 -24.27
C GLU A 187 11.92 -6.19 -24.83
N ARG A 188 11.00 -5.73 -23.98
CA ARG A 188 9.93 -4.81 -24.41
C ARG A 188 10.43 -3.40 -24.70
N HIS A 189 11.54 -2.97 -24.10
CA HIS A 189 12.19 -1.71 -24.42
C HIS A 189 12.91 -1.76 -25.78
N GLY A 190 13.15 -2.95 -26.33
CA GLY A 190 13.80 -3.15 -27.63
C GLY A 190 15.32 -3.33 -27.55
N ASP A 191 15.87 -3.58 -26.35
CA ASP A 191 17.31 -3.78 -26.15
C ASP A 191 17.59 -5.07 -25.37
N PRO A 192 17.39 -6.24 -25.99
CA PRO A 192 17.62 -7.54 -25.34
C PRO A 192 19.12 -7.78 -25.03
N ASP A 193 20.03 -7.23 -25.84
CA ASP A 193 21.48 -7.38 -25.65
C ASP A 193 21.99 -6.60 -24.42
N ALA A 194 21.33 -5.50 -24.06
CA ALA A 194 21.63 -4.80 -22.82
C ALA A 194 21.34 -5.63 -21.57
N PHE A 195 20.32 -6.52 -21.58
CA PHE A 195 20.12 -7.44 -20.46
C PHE A 195 21.29 -8.42 -20.31
N ALA A 196 21.79 -8.98 -21.42
CA ALA A 196 22.96 -9.86 -21.39
C ALA A 196 24.20 -9.12 -20.86
N THR A 197 24.38 -7.86 -21.27
CA THR A 197 25.46 -6.98 -20.78
C THR A 197 25.32 -6.70 -19.29
N TYR A 198 24.12 -6.38 -18.81
CA TYR A 198 23.83 -6.21 -17.39
C TYR A 198 24.17 -7.48 -16.59
N LEU A 199 23.72 -8.64 -17.06
CA LEU A 199 23.93 -9.91 -16.39
C LEU A 199 25.43 -10.28 -16.31
N GLN A 200 26.21 -10.03 -17.36
CA GLN A 200 27.66 -10.20 -17.33
C GLN A 200 28.32 -9.30 -16.28
N LYS A 201 27.92 -8.02 -16.19
CA LYS A 201 28.40 -7.09 -15.16
C LYS A 201 28.03 -7.58 -13.76
N LEU A 202 26.78 -8.02 -13.56
CA LEU A 202 26.28 -8.54 -12.29
C LEU A 202 27.10 -9.74 -11.81
N ARG A 203 27.40 -10.70 -12.72
CA ARG A 203 28.25 -11.87 -12.42
C ARG A 203 29.69 -11.46 -12.11
N ALA A 204 30.26 -10.55 -12.90
CA ALA A 204 31.62 -10.08 -12.71
C ALA A 204 31.80 -9.36 -11.35
N GLY A 205 30.85 -8.51 -10.97
CA GLY A 205 30.85 -7.81 -9.68
C GLY A 205 30.69 -8.75 -8.48
N ASN A 206 30.02 -9.89 -8.68
CA ASN A 206 29.72 -10.84 -7.61
C ASN A 206 30.55 -12.13 -7.64
N ARG A 207 31.73 -12.12 -8.29
CA ARG A 207 32.66 -13.28 -8.34
C ARG A 207 33.03 -13.84 -6.96
N ARG A 208 33.09 -12.99 -5.93
CA ARG A 208 33.40 -13.40 -4.54
C ARG A 208 32.19 -13.95 -3.78
N ARG A 209 31.03 -14.14 -4.43
CA ARG A 209 29.78 -14.65 -3.84
C ARG A 209 29.32 -15.93 -4.55
N PRO A 210 30.03 -17.06 -4.38
CA PRO A 210 29.73 -18.30 -5.11
C PRO A 210 28.32 -18.84 -4.84
N ALA A 211 27.77 -18.59 -3.65
CA ALA A 211 26.39 -18.95 -3.34
C ALA A 211 25.36 -18.21 -4.20
N PHE A 212 25.60 -16.94 -4.53
CA PHE A 212 24.72 -16.18 -5.43
C PHE A 212 24.88 -16.66 -6.88
N LEU A 213 26.11 -16.88 -7.35
CA LEU A 213 26.35 -17.40 -8.70
C LEU A 213 25.64 -18.74 -8.93
N ARG A 214 25.68 -19.66 -7.94
CA ARG A 214 24.90 -20.91 -8.00
C ARG A 214 23.40 -20.70 -8.12
N VAL A 215 22.86 -19.66 -7.47
CA VAL A 215 21.43 -19.32 -7.57
C VAL A 215 21.10 -18.81 -8.98
N LEU A 216 21.99 -18.03 -9.60
CA LEU A 216 21.84 -17.61 -11.00
C LEU A 216 21.88 -18.81 -11.96
N ASP A 217 22.91 -19.66 -11.82
CA ASP A 217 23.10 -20.84 -12.67
C ASP A 217 21.88 -21.78 -12.61
N ALA A 218 21.37 -22.04 -11.41
CA ALA A 218 20.20 -22.89 -11.20
C ALA A 218 18.92 -22.29 -11.82
N ALA A 219 18.86 -20.97 -11.97
CA ALA A 219 17.74 -20.26 -12.57
C ALA A 219 17.89 -20.00 -14.08
N GLY A 220 19.00 -20.42 -14.70
CA GLY A 220 19.26 -20.19 -16.13
C GLY A 220 19.65 -18.75 -16.48
N PHE A 221 20.21 -18.01 -15.51
CA PHE A 221 20.85 -16.71 -15.68
C PHE A 221 22.37 -16.83 -15.55
#